data_AF-D7DAR6-F1
#
_entry.id   AF-D7DAR6-F1
#
_cell.length_a   1.000
_cell.length_b   1.000
_cell.length_c   1.000
_cell.angle_alpha   90.00
_cell.angle_beta   90.00
_cell.angle_gamma   90.00
#
_symmetry.space_group_name_H-M   'P 1'
#
loop_
_entity.id
_entity.type
_entity.pdbx_description
1 polymer ?
#
loop_
_entity_poly.entity_id
_entity_poly.type
_entity_poly.pdbx_seq_one_letter_code
_entity_poly.pdbx_strand_id
1 'polypeptide(L)'
;MIGQGDGWLGRKIALILIVVLVAGIVAGALSYYLYSQHKQKPEKTTTQHPYPSTTSTQPPTTTQIPGDKTPPRIYSINYEFLPPDSVSITVNATDNSGISKVLAEVQGENYSLALVDGLCAENITVGAISEIKELPVKIYVFDKFNNYAKTKLTAVPNLEEKFVSLGMSNKISKSSAEEFYSDYQQLVQQLYPENKSLLIPLLKLYSKNSTIFSMLYQSVSQDPQLSKYSCLEKDELISSASQLFLDLGYTGKVKVLIPGTNNYREEFLTKPTIQAFGNYSVAIDSLGLPKHNKSTLFLLGNATQINPAIVDFEPVIVKDMNGKTFVIKSKNIARDVWMIAEHLRRTPYVVNYPEMYEAFSIKVQQNAFDILDNPEMHELGEHYKPTDKIIWEKVIIPQWKYYWNSTPQAGNLSKRICVFPWYNSTLLKEWISNKTDRKIALMYFWELLPRVADLDEWLTHKKNSLS
;
A
#
# COMPACT_ATOMS: atom_id res chain seq x y z
N MET A 1 14.36 -23.57 57.11
CA MET A 1 15.58 -22.88 56.62
C MET A 1 15.35 -22.53 55.16
N ILE A 2 14.79 -21.34 54.94
CA ILE A 2 15.37 -20.18 54.22
C ILE A 2 15.59 -20.45 52.73
N GLY A 3 14.76 -19.80 51.93
CA GLY A 3 14.84 -19.69 50.48
C GLY A 3 13.79 -18.69 49.96
N GLN A 4 13.73 -17.51 50.58
CA GLN A 4 13.01 -16.34 50.05
C GLN A 4 14.01 -15.48 49.27
N GLY A 5 13.78 -15.33 47.97
CA GLY A 5 14.47 -14.43 47.02
C GLY A 5 13.96 -14.82 45.63
N ASP A 6 13.26 -14.00 44.85
CA ASP A 6 13.68 -12.69 44.34
C ASP A 6 12.49 -11.78 43.96
N GLY A 7 11.40 -11.79 44.73
CA GLY A 7 10.22 -10.93 44.47
C GLY A 7 10.39 -9.45 44.85
N TRP A 8 11.48 -9.08 45.54
CA TRP A 8 11.63 -7.77 46.18
C TRP A 8 12.36 -6.72 45.32
N LEU A 9 13.21 -7.17 44.38
CA LEU A 9 13.99 -6.27 43.54
C LEU A 9 13.14 -5.63 42.43
N GLY A 10 12.21 -6.39 41.82
CA GLY A 10 11.31 -5.88 40.79
C GLY A 10 10.36 -4.76 41.28
N ARG A 11 9.93 -4.82 42.55
CA ARG A 11 9.04 -3.80 43.14
C ARG A 11 9.72 -2.46 43.41
N LYS A 12 11.05 -2.45 43.62
CA LYS A 12 11.81 -1.21 43.83
C LYS A 12 12.12 -0.47 42.52
N ILE A 13 12.32 -1.22 41.43
CA ILE A 13 12.57 -0.64 40.10
C ILE A 13 11.31 0.06 39.57
N ALA A 14 10.12 -0.52 39.80
CA ALA A 14 8.85 0.08 39.42
C ALA A 14 8.57 1.44 40.12
N LEU A 15 8.95 1.59 41.39
CA LEU A 15 8.68 2.80 42.16
C LEU A 15 9.63 3.96 41.81
N ILE A 16 10.86 3.66 41.41
CA ILE A 16 11.85 4.65 40.98
C ILE A 16 11.51 5.22 39.59
N LEU A 17 10.94 4.40 38.69
CA LEU A 17 10.49 4.86 37.38
C LEU A 17 9.35 5.90 37.49
N ILE A 18 8.42 5.73 38.44
CA ILE A 18 7.27 6.64 38.62
C ILE A 18 7.71 8.07 39.03
N VAL A 19 8.80 8.21 39.80
CA VAL A 19 9.26 9.53 40.29
C VAL A 19 10.02 10.32 39.23
N VAL A 20 10.75 9.64 38.32
CA VAL A 20 11.53 10.30 37.26
C VAL A 20 10.63 10.88 36.16
N LEU A 21 9.45 10.29 35.94
CA LEU A 21 8.52 10.70 34.91
C LEU A 21 7.74 11.98 35.20
N VAL A 22 7.56 12.33 36.47
CA VAL A 22 6.86 13.56 36.87
C VAL A 22 7.75 14.81 36.66
N ALA A 23 9.08 14.67 36.75
CA ALA A 23 10.00 15.81 36.63
C ALA A 23 10.27 16.25 35.17
N GLY A 24 10.17 15.33 34.19
CA GLY A 24 10.43 15.64 32.77
C GLY A 24 9.33 16.42 32.05
N ILE A 25 8.09 16.38 32.57
CA ILE A 25 6.89 16.93 31.91
C ILE A 25 6.85 18.48 31.96
N VAL A 26 7.52 19.11 32.93
CA VAL A 26 7.47 20.56 33.13
C VAL A 26 8.44 21.32 32.20
N ALA A 27 9.51 20.69 31.72
CA ALA A 27 10.54 21.37 30.91
C ALA A 27 10.22 21.40 29.39
N GLY A 28 9.50 20.41 28.87
CA GLY A 28 9.24 20.29 27.42
C GLY A 28 8.17 21.25 26.87
N ALA A 29 7.23 21.69 27.69
CA ALA A 29 6.13 22.57 27.27
C ALA A 29 6.59 24.00 26.94
N LEU A 30 7.72 24.45 27.50
CA LEU A 30 8.22 25.82 27.32
C LEU A 30 9.02 26.00 26.02
N SER A 31 9.69 24.95 25.55
CA SER A 31 10.53 24.99 24.33
C SER A 31 9.72 24.96 23.04
N TYR A 32 8.51 24.39 23.05
CA TYR A 32 7.63 24.32 21.88
C TYR A 32 6.93 25.66 21.58
N TYR A 33 6.65 26.46 22.62
CA TYR A 33 6.00 27.77 22.49
C TYR A 33 6.89 28.83 21.81
N LEU A 34 8.22 28.69 21.92
CA LEU A 34 9.17 29.66 21.35
C LEU A 34 9.55 29.38 19.88
N TYR A 35 9.24 28.18 19.36
CA TYR A 35 9.63 27.76 18.02
C TYR A 35 8.63 28.17 16.92
N SER A 36 7.38 28.51 17.27
CA SER A 36 6.30 28.74 16.30
C SER A 36 6.19 30.17 15.74
N GLN A 37 7.16 31.06 15.98
CA GLN A 37 7.09 32.49 15.64
C GLN A 37 7.88 32.93 14.39
N HIS A 38 8.51 32.04 13.62
CA HIS A 38 9.30 32.45 12.45
C HIS A 38 9.08 31.57 11.21
N LYS A 39 8.32 32.09 10.22
CA LYS A 39 8.66 32.05 8.78
C LYS A 39 7.58 32.74 7.91
N GLN A 40 7.95 33.84 7.25
CA GLN A 40 7.28 34.35 6.05
C GLN A 40 8.19 34.13 4.83
N LYS A 41 7.59 33.89 3.67
CA LYS A 41 8.22 33.52 2.39
C LYS A 41 8.05 34.67 1.39
N PRO A 42 9.04 34.98 0.52
CA PRO A 42 8.92 36.10 -0.43
C PRO A 42 8.38 35.69 -1.80
N GLU A 43 7.72 36.66 -2.43
CA GLU A 43 7.13 36.67 -3.79
C GLU A 43 8.19 36.94 -4.87
N LYS A 44 7.98 36.43 -6.10
CA LYS A 44 8.84 36.68 -7.27
C LYS A 44 8.01 37.15 -8.47
N THR A 45 8.47 38.25 -9.06
CA THR A 45 7.96 38.95 -10.27
C THR A 45 8.42 38.25 -11.57
N THR A 46 7.63 38.34 -12.66
CA THR A 46 8.04 37.95 -14.03
C THR A 46 7.63 39.03 -15.04
N THR A 47 8.50 39.31 -16.00
CA THR A 47 8.43 40.38 -17.02
C THR A 47 8.19 39.79 -18.43
N GLN A 48 7.56 40.55 -19.33
CA GLN A 48 7.11 40.16 -20.69
C GLN A 48 7.98 40.68 -21.87
N HIS A 49 7.79 40.01 -23.03
CA HIS A 49 7.90 40.43 -24.47
C HIS A 49 9.30 40.58 -25.12
N PRO A 50 9.47 40.54 -26.48
CA PRO A 50 8.54 40.41 -27.63
C PRO A 50 8.95 39.42 -28.80
N TYR A 51 8.08 39.32 -29.83
CA TYR A 51 8.14 38.64 -31.15
C TYR A 51 9.17 39.24 -32.17
N PRO A 52 9.58 38.55 -33.28
CA PRO A 52 8.86 38.64 -34.59
C PRO A 52 8.97 37.49 -35.64
N SER A 53 7.88 37.39 -36.44
CA SER A 53 7.61 37.16 -37.90
C SER A 53 8.44 36.33 -38.92
N THR A 54 7.68 35.52 -39.69
CA THR A 54 7.62 35.26 -41.18
C THR A 54 8.76 34.57 -41.95
N THR A 55 8.43 33.60 -42.84
CA THR A 55 8.41 33.73 -44.34
C THR A 55 7.96 32.44 -45.06
N SER A 56 7.28 32.63 -46.19
CA SER A 56 6.67 31.72 -47.17
C SER A 56 7.68 31.03 -48.13
N THR A 57 7.33 29.88 -48.72
CA THR A 57 7.96 29.42 -49.98
C THR A 57 6.98 28.58 -50.82
N GLN A 58 6.86 28.94 -52.11
CA GLN A 58 6.06 28.26 -53.13
C GLN A 58 6.77 27.01 -53.71
N PRO A 59 6.03 26.03 -54.26
CA PRO A 59 6.60 24.81 -54.84
C PRO A 59 6.99 24.97 -56.33
N PRO A 60 8.00 24.23 -56.82
CA PRO A 60 8.45 24.31 -58.22
C PRO A 60 7.67 23.38 -59.17
N THR A 61 7.58 23.85 -60.42
CA THR A 61 6.96 23.24 -61.61
C THR A 61 7.68 21.97 -62.08
N THR A 62 6.94 20.89 -62.39
CA THR A 62 7.46 19.61 -62.88
C THR A 62 7.47 19.54 -64.41
N THR A 63 8.65 19.35 -65.00
CA THR A 63 8.87 19.03 -66.42
C THR A 63 8.66 17.53 -66.65
N GLN A 64 7.84 17.12 -67.62
CA GLN A 64 7.64 15.70 -67.95
C GLN A 64 8.84 15.13 -68.72
N ILE A 65 9.50 14.12 -68.15
CA ILE A 65 10.58 13.34 -68.76
C ILE A 65 9.98 12.04 -69.32
N PRO A 66 10.16 11.69 -70.61
CA PRO A 66 9.72 10.42 -71.15
C PRO A 66 10.67 9.27 -70.74
N GLY A 67 10.13 8.23 -70.11
CA GLY A 67 10.77 6.92 -69.99
C GLY A 67 11.80 6.74 -68.88
N ASP A 68 11.50 7.21 -67.66
CA ASP A 68 12.33 6.92 -66.50
C ASP A 68 12.33 5.40 -66.21
N LYS A 69 13.52 4.82 -66.13
CA LYS A 69 13.77 3.41 -65.77
C LYS A 69 14.48 3.28 -64.42
N THR A 70 14.76 4.40 -63.76
CA THR A 70 15.42 4.38 -62.46
C THR A 70 14.39 4.05 -61.38
N PRO A 71 14.65 3.09 -60.48
CA PRO A 71 13.76 2.84 -59.36
C PRO A 71 13.73 4.03 -58.40
N PRO A 72 12.59 4.26 -57.72
CA PRO A 72 12.51 5.22 -56.62
C PRO A 72 13.62 5.02 -55.58
N ARG A 73 14.03 6.10 -54.92
CA ARG A 73 14.96 6.04 -53.81
C ARG A 73 14.24 6.25 -52.48
N ILE A 74 14.44 5.33 -51.54
CA ILE A 74 13.98 5.45 -50.15
C ILE A 74 15.10 6.09 -49.33
N TYR A 75 14.83 7.23 -48.69
CA TYR A 75 15.80 7.93 -47.83
C TYR A 75 15.69 7.52 -46.38
N SER A 76 14.47 7.47 -45.85
CA SER A 76 14.21 7.11 -44.46
C SER A 76 12.85 6.43 -44.32
N ILE A 77 12.79 5.56 -43.31
CA ILE A 77 11.55 4.98 -42.82
C ILE A 77 11.57 5.13 -41.32
N ASN A 78 10.54 5.79 -40.80
CA ASN A 78 10.32 5.95 -39.37
C ASN A 78 9.06 5.18 -38.99
N TYR A 79 9.02 4.69 -37.76
CA TYR A 79 7.82 4.12 -37.19
C TYR A 79 7.64 4.60 -35.76
N GLU A 80 6.39 4.67 -35.32
CA GLU A 80 6.01 4.99 -33.95
C GLU A 80 4.89 4.04 -33.53
N PHE A 81 5.05 3.32 -32.42
CA PHE A 81 3.96 2.54 -31.87
C PHE A 81 2.95 3.50 -31.22
N LEU A 82 1.68 3.33 -31.59
CA LEU A 82 0.55 4.06 -31.07
C LEU A 82 -0.30 3.11 -30.21
N PRO A 83 -0.04 3.04 -28.88
CA PRO A 83 -0.85 2.25 -27.97
C PRO A 83 -2.35 2.56 -28.11
N PRO A 84 -3.23 1.54 -28.04
CA PRO A 84 -2.91 0.19 -27.58
C PRO A 84 -2.42 -0.77 -28.68
N ASP A 85 -2.73 -0.51 -29.95
CA ASP A 85 -2.77 -1.57 -30.96
C ASP A 85 -2.30 -1.18 -32.38
N SER A 86 -1.74 0.02 -32.56
CA SER A 86 -1.44 0.55 -33.88
C SER A 86 0.03 0.94 -34.03
N VAL A 87 0.53 0.99 -35.26
CA VAL A 87 1.85 1.52 -35.61
C VAL A 87 1.69 2.56 -36.71
N SER A 88 2.23 3.75 -36.49
CA SER A 88 2.38 4.76 -37.54
C SER A 88 3.66 4.47 -38.32
N ILE A 89 3.56 4.38 -39.64
CA ILE A 89 4.71 4.18 -40.53
C ILE A 89 4.82 5.37 -41.45
N THR A 90 5.99 6.01 -41.46
CA THR A 90 6.29 7.19 -42.29
C THR A 90 7.48 6.91 -43.20
N VAL A 91 7.31 7.10 -44.50
CA VAL A 91 8.31 6.82 -45.54
C VAL A 91 8.65 8.11 -46.29
N ASN A 92 9.94 8.43 -46.33
CA ASN A 92 10.48 9.48 -47.20
C ASN A 92 11.14 8.83 -48.41
N ALA A 93 10.58 9.08 -49.59
CA ALA A 93 11.10 8.58 -50.84
C ALA A 93 10.92 9.60 -51.97
N THR A 94 11.83 9.56 -52.94
CA THR A 94 11.74 10.41 -54.14
C THR A 94 12.04 9.62 -55.39
N ASP A 95 11.49 10.10 -56.49
CA ASP A 95 11.77 9.62 -57.83
C ASP A 95 11.70 10.81 -58.81
N ASN A 96 12.48 10.78 -59.90
CA ASN A 96 12.48 11.89 -60.87
C ASN A 96 11.16 11.99 -61.64
N SER A 97 10.46 10.86 -61.84
CA SER A 97 9.12 10.82 -62.44
C SER A 97 8.00 11.06 -61.41
N GLY A 98 8.34 10.99 -60.12
CA GLY A 98 7.47 11.13 -58.97
C GLY A 98 6.95 9.79 -58.45
N ILE A 99 6.61 9.76 -57.16
CA ILE A 99 6.08 8.57 -56.49
C ILE A 99 4.60 8.38 -56.88
N SER A 100 4.23 7.17 -57.33
CA SER A 100 2.83 6.83 -57.62
C SER A 100 2.13 6.15 -56.45
N LYS A 101 2.85 5.30 -55.71
CA LYS A 101 2.27 4.48 -54.64
C LYS A 101 3.33 4.04 -53.65
N VAL A 102 2.98 4.04 -52.37
CA VAL A 102 3.78 3.42 -51.32
C VAL A 102 2.93 2.36 -50.62
N LEU A 103 3.47 1.16 -50.46
CA LEU A 103 2.86 0.05 -49.75
C LEU A 103 3.72 -0.37 -48.56
N ALA A 104 3.08 -0.64 -47.43
CA ALA A 104 3.66 -1.36 -46.32
C ALA A 104 3.02 -2.74 -46.19
N GLU A 105 3.82 -3.80 -46.23
CA GLU A 105 3.40 -5.15 -45.87
C GLU A 105 3.67 -5.36 -44.38
N VAL A 106 2.62 -5.54 -43.59
CA VAL A 106 2.66 -5.73 -42.13
C VAL A 106 1.83 -6.96 -41.79
N GLN A 107 2.42 -7.93 -41.08
CA GLN A 107 1.79 -9.22 -40.74
C GLN A 107 1.20 -9.99 -41.94
N GLY A 108 1.77 -9.79 -43.14
CA GLY A 108 1.33 -10.43 -44.38
C GLY A 108 0.25 -9.68 -45.15
N GLU A 109 -0.27 -8.58 -44.60
CA GLU A 109 -1.28 -7.72 -45.23
C GLU A 109 -0.64 -6.45 -45.81
N ASN A 110 -1.17 -5.96 -46.94
CA ASN A 110 -0.64 -4.77 -47.63
C ASN A 110 -1.49 -3.53 -47.35
N TYR A 111 -0.85 -2.47 -46.85
CA TYR A 111 -1.45 -1.19 -46.54
C TYR A 111 -0.90 -0.12 -47.48
N SER A 112 -1.77 0.73 -48.04
CA SER A 112 -1.34 1.85 -48.89
C SER A 112 -1.12 3.09 -48.04
N LEU A 113 0.04 3.74 -48.20
CA LEU A 113 0.39 4.94 -47.42
C LEU A 113 -0.06 6.20 -48.15
N ALA A 114 -0.71 7.10 -47.43
CA ALA A 114 -1.20 8.37 -47.95
C ALA A 114 -0.11 9.46 -47.88
N LEU A 115 -0.11 10.40 -48.82
CA LEU A 115 0.81 11.53 -48.79
C LEU A 115 0.33 12.56 -47.76
N VAL A 116 1.12 12.81 -46.72
CA VAL A 116 0.89 13.77 -45.64
C VAL A 116 2.16 14.60 -45.46
N ASP A 117 2.06 15.92 -45.66
CA ASP A 117 3.19 16.87 -45.50
C ASP A 117 4.47 16.49 -46.27
N GLY A 118 4.32 15.94 -47.47
CA GLY A 118 5.44 15.53 -48.33
C GLY A 118 6.06 14.17 -47.96
N LEU A 119 5.51 13.48 -46.98
CA LEU A 119 5.89 12.12 -46.57
C LEU A 119 4.73 11.16 -46.82
N CYS A 120 5.01 9.88 -47.07
CA CYS A 120 3.96 8.87 -47.17
C CYS A 120 3.75 8.24 -45.79
N ALA A 121 2.56 8.36 -45.21
CA ALA A 121 2.25 7.89 -43.86
C ALA A 121 0.93 7.11 -43.78
N GLU A 122 0.85 6.15 -42.85
CA GLU A 122 -0.39 5.43 -42.51
C GLU A 122 -0.33 4.88 -41.09
N ASN A 123 -1.49 4.81 -40.42
CA ASN A 123 -1.63 4.14 -39.14
C ASN A 123 -2.20 2.73 -39.35
N ILE A 124 -1.44 1.72 -38.97
CA ILE A 124 -1.77 0.32 -39.22
C ILE A 124 -2.08 -0.36 -37.88
N THR A 125 -3.26 -0.97 -37.77
CA THR A 125 -3.63 -1.80 -36.63
C THR A 125 -2.88 -3.13 -36.68
N VAL A 126 -2.13 -3.43 -35.62
CA VAL A 126 -1.21 -4.59 -35.53
C VAL A 126 -1.54 -5.54 -34.37
N GLY A 127 -2.66 -5.30 -33.69
CA GLY A 127 -3.05 -6.02 -32.49
C GLY A 127 -2.35 -5.49 -31.24
N ALA A 128 -2.55 -6.15 -30.09
CA ALA A 128 -2.07 -5.66 -28.80
C ALA A 128 -0.54 -5.50 -28.76
N ILE A 129 -0.05 -4.25 -28.72
CA ILE A 129 1.39 -3.92 -28.69
C ILE A 129 2.09 -4.58 -27.50
N SER A 130 1.38 -4.75 -26.37
CA SER A 130 1.84 -5.48 -25.19
C SER A 130 2.31 -6.93 -25.45
N GLU A 131 1.85 -7.57 -26.52
CA GLU A 131 2.25 -8.94 -26.89
C GLU A 131 3.26 -9.00 -28.04
N ILE A 132 3.56 -7.87 -28.69
CA ILE A 132 4.45 -7.81 -29.85
C ILE A 132 5.91 -7.89 -29.36
N LYS A 133 6.62 -8.96 -29.75
CA LYS A 133 8.08 -9.04 -29.56
C LYS A 133 8.82 -8.24 -30.64
N GLU A 134 8.47 -8.49 -31.87
CA GLU A 134 9.00 -7.86 -33.07
C GLU A 134 7.91 -7.82 -34.15
N LEU A 135 7.92 -6.77 -34.96
CA LEU A 135 6.98 -6.57 -36.05
C LEU A 135 7.77 -6.42 -37.36
N PRO A 136 7.87 -7.48 -38.18
CA PRO A 136 8.50 -7.37 -39.48
C PRO A 136 7.64 -6.52 -40.43
N VAL A 137 8.26 -5.53 -41.07
CA VAL A 137 7.64 -4.62 -42.01
C VAL A 137 8.43 -4.61 -43.32
N LYS A 138 7.74 -4.71 -44.45
CA LYS A 138 8.36 -4.50 -45.78
C LYS A 138 7.73 -3.28 -46.44
N ILE A 139 8.57 -2.39 -46.97
CA ILE A 139 8.11 -1.20 -47.70
C ILE A 139 8.39 -1.37 -49.18
N TYR A 140 7.41 -1.03 -50.00
CA TYR A 140 7.49 -0.96 -51.45
C TYR A 140 7.13 0.44 -51.91
N VAL A 141 7.99 1.07 -52.70
CA VAL A 141 7.75 2.39 -53.28
C VAL A 141 7.76 2.24 -54.80
N PHE A 142 6.68 2.69 -55.45
CA PHE A 142 6.48 2.60 -56.89
C PHE A 142 6.49 3.99 -57.51
N ASP A 143 7.09 4.13 -58.69
CA ASP A 143 6.99 5.32 -59.53
C ASP A 143 5.78 5.25 -60.49
N LYS A 144 5.62 6.24 -61.37
CA LYS A 144 4.54 6.27 -62.37
C LYS A 144 4.70 5.25 -63.51
N PHE A 145 5.88 4.63 -63.65
CA PHE A 145 6.22 3.65 -64.68
C PHE A 145 6.28 2.21 -64.14
N ASN A 146 5.83 1.99 -62.89
CA ASN A 146 5.88 0.72 -62.16
C ASN A 146 7.30 0.19 -61.87
N ASN A 147 8.35 1.03 -61.93
CA ASN A 147 9.61 0.69 -61.30
C ASN A 147 9.43 0.79 -59.78
N TYR A 148 10.13 -0.04 -59.01
CA TYR A 148 9.96 -0.07 -57.56
C TYR A 148 11.26 -0.25 -56.80
N ALA A 149 11.30 0.34 -55.61
CA ALA A 149 12.27 0.02 -54.58
C ALA A 149 11.59 -0.74 -53.44
N LYS A 150 12.37 -1.63 -52.80
CA LYS A 150 11.93 -2.40 -51.65
C LYS A 150 12.95 -2.32 -50.52
N THR A 151 12.46 -2.30 -49.30
CA THR A 151 13.31 -2.45 -48.11
C THR A 151 12.54 -3.15 -46.99
N LYS A 152 13.27 -3.67 -46.01
CA LYS A 152 12.72 -4.39 -44.87
C LYS A 152 13.25 -3.76 -43.59
N LEU A 153 12.40 -3.72 -42.58
CA LEU A 153 12.78 -3.34 -41.22
C LEU A 153 12.01 -4.20 -40.22
N THR A 154 12.51 -4.23 -38.99
CA THR A 154 11.85 -4.89 -37.86
C THR A 154 11.56 -3.83 -36.82
N ALA A 155 10.28 -3.51 -36.62
CA ALA A 155 9.85 -2.59 -35.58
C ALA A 155 9.75 -3.34 -34.24
N VAL A 156 10.38 -2.82 -33.20
CA VAL A 156 10.38 -3.42 -31.87
C VAL A 156 9.82 -2.40 -30.88
N PRO A 157 8.68 -2.68 -30.22
CA PRO A 157 8.15 -1.76 -29.24
C PRO A 157 9.01 -1.79 -27.98
N ASN A 158 9.29 -0.62 -27.44
CA ASN A 158 10.02 -0.48 -26.20
C ASN A 158 9.13 -0.89 -24.99
N LEU A 159 9.74 -1.00 -23.80
CA LEU A 159 9.01 -1.45 -22.61
C LEU A 159 7.86 -0.50 -22.21
N GLU A 160 8.05 0.81 -22.38
CA GLU A 160 7.04 1.82 -22.06
C GLU A 160 5.82 1.67 -22.99
N GLU A 161 6.03 1.58 -24.29
CA GLU A 161 4.96 1.37 -25.28
C GLU A 161 4.17 0.09 -24.99
N LYS A 162 4.87 -0.99 -24.65
CA LYS A 162 4.27 -2.27 -24.22
C LYS A 162 3.47 -2.12 -22.93
N PHE A 163 3.97 -1.37 -21.95
CA PHE A 163 3.29 -1.13 -20.68
C PHE A 163 2.07 -0.23 -20.83
N VAL A 164 2.18 0.87 -21.59
CA VAL A 164 1.06 1.76 -21.89
C VAL A 164 -0.03 1.02 -22.65
N SER A 165 0.33 0.17 -23.62
CA SER A 165 -0.61 -0.72 -24.31
C SER A 165 -1.33 -1.68 -23.35
N LEU A 166 -0.62 -2.27 -22.38
CA LEU A 166 -1.22 -3.12 -21.33
C LEU A 166 -2.23 -2.33 -20.49
N GLY A 167 -1.88 -1.11 -20.10
CA GLY A 167 -2.76 -0.21 -19.34
C GLY A 167 -4.05 0.13 -20.10
N MET A 168 -3.90 0.58 -21.36
CA MET A 168 -5.03 0.94 -22.22
C MET A 168 -5.95 -0.25 -22.50
N SER A 169 -5.38 -1.44 -22.72
CA SER A 169 -6.15 -2.69 -22.86
C SER A 169 -6.96 -3.04 -21.60
N ASN A 170 -6.55 -2.52 -20.43
CA ASN A 170 -7.22 -2.66 -19.15
C ASN A 170 -8.11 -1.46 -18.78
N LYS A 171 -8.51 -0.62 -19.75
CA LYS A 171 -9.37 0.56 -19.59
C LYS A 171 -8.75 1.66 -18.71
N ILE A 172 -7.42 1.80 -18.78
CA ILE A 172 -6.67 2.86 -18.09
C ILE A 172 -6.23 3.88 -19.15
N SER A 173 -6.28 5.17 -18.84
CA SER A 173 -5.89 6.20 -19.79
C SER A 173 -4.40 6.12 -20.11
N LYS A 174 -4.03 6.52 -21.34
CA LYS A 174 -2.64 6.63 -21.79
C LYS A 174 -1.80 7.45 -20.81
N SER A 175 -2.28 8.64 -20.43
CA SER A 175 -1.59 9.54 -19.50
C SER A 175 -1.31 8.91 -18.14
N SER A 176 -2.28 8.20 -17.54
CA SER A 176 -2.07 7.54 -16.24
C SER A 176 -1.10 6.37 -16.33
N ALA A 177 -1.03 5.68 -17.47
CA ALA A 177 -0.05 4.62 -17.70
C ALA A 177 1.37 5.19 -17.90
N GLU A 178 1.51 6.27 -18.66
CA GLU A 178 2.78 6.98 -18.84
C GLU A 178 3.30 7.55 -17.51
N GLU A 179 2.43 8.21 -16.72
CA GLU A 179 2.79 8.72 -15.39
C GLU A 179 3.24 7.59 -14.45
N PHE A 180 2.52 6.45 -14.42
CA PHE A 180 2.93 5.31 -13.61
C PHE A 180 4.30 4.77 -14.05
N TYR A 181 4.52 4.64 -15.35
CA TYR A 181 5.80 4.15 -15.87
C TYR A 181 6.96 5.08 -15.49
N SER A 182 6.74 6.40 -15.57
CA SER A 182 7.70 7.41 -15.14
C SER A 182 8.02 7.30 -13.64
N ASP A 183 6.98 7.20 -12.79
CA ASP A 183 7.16 7.19 -11.33
C ASP A 183 7.68 5.85 -10.78
N TYR A 184 7.36 4.73 -11.44
CA TYR A 184 7.63 3.37 -10.97
C TYR A 184 8.35 2.52 -12.03
N GLN A 185 9.25 3.12 -12.80
CA GLN A 185 9.95 2.46 -13.92
C GLN A 185 10.62 1.13 -13.51
N GLN A 186 11.30 1.10 -12.36
CA GLN A 186 11.99 -0.10 -11.86
C GLN A 186 11.02 -1.25 -11.59
N LEU A 187 9.86 -0.94 -11.00
CA LEU A 187 8.80 -1.91 -10.73
C LEU A 187 8.26 -2.51 -12.02
N VAL A 188 8.06 -1.67 -13.05
CA VAL A 188 7.62 -2.15 -14.37
C VAL A 188 8.69 -3.03 -15.01
N GLN A 189 9.96 -2.60 -15.01
CA GLN A 189 11.08 -3.39 -15.56
C GLN A 189 11.20 -4.77 -14.93
N GLN A 190 10.97 -4.86 -13.61
CA GLN A 190 11.06 -6.11 -12.87
C GLN A 190 9.86 -7.04 -13.16
N LEU A 191 8.64 -6.51 -13.17
CA LEU A 191 7.44 -7.33 -13.27
C LEU A 191 7.00 -7.64 -14.70
N TYR A 192 7.22 -6.75 -15.66
CA TYR A 192 6.66 -6.91 -17.00
C TYR A 192 7.10 -8.20 -17.72
N PRO A 193 8.38 -8.64 -17.68
CA PRO A 193 8.82 -9.80 -18.46
C PRO A 193 8.17 -11.12 -18.06
N GLU A 194 8.00 -11.34 -16.75
CA GLU A 194 7.58 -12.65 -16.20
C GLU A 194 6.27 -12.59 -15.42
N ASN A 195 5.92 -11.42 -14.86
CA ASN A 195 4.83 -11.25 -13.89
C ASN A 195 3.88 -10.10 -14.25
N LYS A 196 3.66 -9.86 -15.56
CA LYS A 196 2.88 -8.71 -16.06
C LYS A 196 1.46 -8.60 -15.47
N SER A 197 0.85 -9.70 -15.06
CA SER A 197 -0.48 -9.69 -14.44
C SER A 197 -0.50 -8.96 -13.09
N LEU A 198 0.62 -8.96 -12.36
CA LEU A 198 0.74 -8.24 -11.08
C LEU A 198 0.72 -6.72 -11.27
N LEU A 199 1.09 -6.21 -12.45
CA LEU A 199 1.05 -4.78 -12.76
C LEU A 199 -0.37 -4.22 -12.90
N ILE A 200 -1.34 -5.07 -13.24
CA ILE A 200 -2.72 -4.62 -13.51
C ILE A 200 -3.39 -3.99 -12.28
N PRO A 201 -3.45 -4.64 -11.10
CA PRO A 201 -4.05 -4.02 -9.91
C PRO A 201 -3.26 -2.80 -9.41
N LEU A 202 -1.93 -2.82 -9.54
CA LEU A 202 -1.06 -1.68 -9.20
C LEU A 202 -1.45 -0.45 -10.02
N LEU A 203 -1.50 -0.62 -11.34
CA LEU A 203 -1.83 0.44 -12.28
C LEU A 203 -3.28 0.92 -12.12
N LYS A 204 -4.23 0.01 -11.88
CA LYS A 204 -5.64 0.37 -11.64
C LYS A 204 -5.82 1.19 -10.37
N LEU A 205 -5.14 0.82 -9.28
CA LEU A 205 -5.22 1.60 -8.04
C LEU A 205 -4.58 2.97 -8.25
N TYR A 206 -3.39 3.03 -8.86
CA TYR A 206 -2.72 4.29 -9.17
C TYR A 206 -3.58 5.21 -10.03
N SER A 207 -4.17 4.69 -11.12
CA SER A 207 -5.01 5.49 -12.03
C SER A 207 -6.29 6.01 -11.36
N LYS A 208 -6.75 5.34 -10.28
CA LYS A 208 -7.88 5.82 -9.48
C LYS A 208 -7.44 6.82 -8.41
N ASN A 209 -6.27 6.59 -7.80
CA ASN A 209 -5.71 7.43 -6.75
C ASN A 209 -4.22 7.17 -6.56
N SER A 210 -3.38 7.99 -7.20
CA SER A 210 -1.92 7.87 -7.15
C SER A 210 -1.37 8.05 -5.74
N THR A 211 -1.97 8.91 -4.91
CA THR A 211 -1.57 9.14 -3.52
C THR A 211 -1.76 7.88 -2.67
N ILE A 212 -2.91 7.20 -2.76
CA ILE A 212 -3.15 5.95 -2.03
C ILE A 212 -2.14 4.88 -2.47
N PHE A 213 -1.93 4.72 -3.78
CA PHE A 213 -0.96 3.78 -4.30
C PHE A 213 0.45 4.06 -3.78
N SER A 214 0.91 5.32 -3.86
CA SER A 214 2.25 5.72 -3.40
C SER A 214 2.46 5.42 -1.91
N MET A 215 1.46 5.72 -1.08
CA MET A 215 1.52 5.45 0.35
C MET A 215 1.53 3.95 0.66
N LEU A 216 0.76 3.15 -0.09
CA LEU A 216 0.78 1.69 0.02
C LEU A 216 2.14 1.12 -0.40
N TYR A 217 2.65 1.53 -1.57
CA TYR A 217 3.95 1.13 -2.09
C TYR A 217 5.06 1.43 -1.07
N GLN A 218 5.11 2.66 -0.54
CA GLN A 218 6.09 3.02 0.51
C GLN A 218 5.92 2.17 1.76
N SER A 219 4.69 1.93 2.20
CA SER A 219 4.42 1.19 3.44
C SER A 219 4.88 -0.27 3.37
N VAL A 220 4.82 -0.92 2.21
CA VAL A 220 5.27 -2.30 2.03
C VAL A 220 6.76 -2.36 1.69
N SER A 221 7.21 -1.56 0.72
CA SER A 221 8.60 -1.60 0.24
C SER A 221 9.62 -1.23 1.32
N GLN A 222 9.26 -0.29 2.19
CA GLN A 222 10.14 0.24 3.25
C GLN A 222 9.89 -0.40 4.62
N ASP A 223 9.00 -1.38 4.75
CA ASP A 223 8.75 -2.03 6.05
C ASP A 223 9.96 -2.87 6.48
N PRO A 224 10.61 -2.53 7.62
CA PRO A 224 11.73 -3.31 8.15
C PRO A 224 11.35 -4.75 8.53
N GLN A 225 10.08 -5.01 8.90
CA GLN A 225 9.60 -6.37 9.20
C GLN A 225 9.56 -7.25 7.95
N LEU A 226 9.51 -6.63 6.77
CA LEU A 226 9.51 -7.30 5.48
C LEU A 226 10.92 -7.38 4.86
N SER A 227 11.97 -7.05 5.62
CA SER A 227 13.36 -7.14 5.14
C SER A 227 13.79 -8.55 4.74
N LYS A 228 13.12 -9.59 5.25
CA LYS A 228 13.37 -10.99 4.89
C LYS A 228 12.80 -11.42 3.53
N TYR A 229 11.87 -10.63 2.96
CA TYR A 229 11.27 -10.92 1.67
C TYR A 229 12.10 -10.30 0.54
N SER A 230 12.18 -11.01 -0.58
CA SER A 230 12.75 -10.53 -1.83
C SER A 230 11.95 -9.35 -2.41
N CYS A 231 12.54 -8.62 -3.36
CA CYS A 231 11.83 -7.54 -4.06
C CYS A 231 10.56 -8.04 -4.75
N LEU A 232 10.62 -9.22 -5.41
CA LEU A 232 9.48 -9.80 -6.10
C LEU A 232 8.33 -10.14 -5.14
N GLU A 233 8.63 -10.76 -3.99
CA GLU A 233 7.62 -11.07 -2.97
C GLU A 233 6.97 -9.77 -2.44
N LYS A 234 7.74 -8.69 -2.26
CA LYS A 234 7.16 -7.39 -1.88
C LYS A 234 6.23 -6.84 -2.95
N ASP A 235 6.61 -6.95 -4.22
CA ASP A 235 5.80 -6.47 -5.33
C ASP A 235 4.48 -7.25 -5.48
N GLU A 236 4.52 -8.57 -5.24
CA GLU A 236 3.33 -9.43 -5.12
C GLU A 236 2.39 -8.96 -4.00
N LEU A 237 2.96 -8.57 -2.84
CA LEU A 237 2.18 -8.05 -1.72
C LEU A 237 1.56 -6.68 -2.03
N ILE A 238 2.28 -5.79 -2.71
CA ILE A 238 1.74 -4.50 -3.14
C ILE A 238 0.62 -4.71 -4.17
N SER A 239 0.78 -5.68 -5.06
CA SER A 239 -0.22 -6.05 -6.08
C SER A 239 -1.50 -6.56 -5.43
N SER A 240 -1.36 -7.49 -4.48
CA SER A 240 -2.48 -8.08 -3.74
C SER A 240 -3.18 -7.06 -2.84
N ALA A 241 -2.40 -6.21 -2.16
CA ALA A 241 -2.95 -5.08 -1.41
C ALA A 241 -3.68 -4.10 -2.34
N SER A 242 -3.14 -3.78 -3.51
CA SER A 242 -3.80 -2.90 -4.48
C SER A 242 -5.14 -3.47 -4.92
N GLN A 243 -5.19 -4.78 -5.19
CA GLN A 243 -6.44 -5.48 -5.49
C GLN A 243 -7.43 -5.41 -4.32
N LEU A 244 -6.98 -5.55 -3.07
CA LEU A 244 -7.85 -5.41 -1.90
C LEU A 244 -8.49 -4.02 -1.80
N PHE A 245 -7.73 -2.95 -2.06
CA PHE A 245 -8.29 -1.59 -2.09
C PHE A 245 -9.34 -1.42 -3.19
N LEU A 246 -9.08 -1.99 -4.37
CA LEU A 246 -10.04 -1.99 -5.48
C LEU A 246 -11.32 -2.77 -5.12
N ASP A 247 -11.20 -3.95 -4.52
CA ASP A 247 -12.32 -4.81 -4.10
C ASP A 247 -13.25 -4.15 -3.07
N LEU A 248 -12.66 -3.32 -2.21
CA LEU A 248 -13.34 -2.58 -1.14
C LEU A 248 -13.89 -1.23 -1.62
N GLY A 249 -13.51 -0.77 -2.81
CA GLY A 249 -13.82 0.58 -3.30
C GLY A 249 -13.08 1.67 -2.53
N TYR A 250 -11.94 1.34 -1.93
CA TYR A 250 -11.11 2.22 -1.10
C TYR A 250 -10.18 3.07 -1.99
N THR A 251 -10.75 3.73 -3.00
CA THR A 251 -9.99 4.48 -4.00
C THR A 251 -10.19 6.00 -3.92
N GLY A 252 -10.78 6.50 -2.83
CA GLY A 252 -11.15 7.91 -2.69
C GLY A 252 -11.83 8.20 -1.36
N LYS A 253 -12.98 8.90 -1.41
CA LYS A 253 -13.81 9.10 -0.22
C LYS A 253 -14.51 7.79 0.16
N VAL A 254 -14.52 7.51 1.46
CA VAL A 254 -15.20 6.35 2.04
C VAL A 254 -16.21 6.80 3.09
N LYS A 255 -17.21 5.96 3.32
CA LYS A 255 -18.18 6.18 4.40
C LYS A 255 -17.52 5.83 5.74
N VAL A 256 -17.54 6.79 6.65
CA VAL A 256 -17.03 6.66 8.02
C VAL A 256 -18.18 6.87 9.00
N LEU A 257 -18.40 5.90 9.87
CA LEU A 257 -19.38 5.90 10.93
C LEU A 257 -19.11 7.07 11.87
N ILE A 258 -20.18 7.75 12.29
CA ILE A 258 -20.13 8.73 13.37
C ILE A 258 -20.43 7.96 14.67
N PRO A 259 -19.43 7.81 15.58
CA PRO A 259 -19.58 6.99 16.78
C PRO A 259 -20.81 7.36 17.61
N GLY A 260 -21.50 6.34 18.14
CA GLY A 260 -22.71 6.52 18.95
C GLY A 260 -23.97 6.89 18.13
N THR A 261 -23.88 6.91 16.81
CA THR A 261 -25.00 7.15 15.91
C THR A 261 -25.07 6.05 14.83
N ASN A 262 -26.16 6.02 14.06
CA ASN A 262 -26.28 5.20 12.85
C ASN A 262 -25.99 5.99 11.57
N ASN A 263 -25.34 7.16 11.68
CA ASN A 263 -25.05 8.07 10.58
C ASN A 263 -23.61 7.91 10.10
N TYR A 264 -23.37 8.32 8.85
CA TYR A 264 -22.06 8.26 8.20
C TYR A 264 -21.67 9.65 7.67
N ARG A 265 -20.38 9.92 7.68
CA ARG A 265 -19.75 11.02 6.96
C ARG A 265 -18.84 10.47 5.86
N GLU A 266 -18.51 11.30 4.87
CA GLU A 266 -17.60 10.92 3.80
C GLU A 266 -16.25 11.60 3.95
N GLU A 267 -15.17 10.82 4.01
CA GLU A 267 -13.82 11.31 4.19
C GLU A 267 -12.84 10.56 3.29
N PHE A 268 -11.76 11.23 2.90
CA PHE A 268 -10.64 10.55 2.25
C PHE A 268 -9.96 9.58 3.21
N LEU A 269 -9.36 8.51 2.65
CA LEU A 269 -8.59 7.58 3.45
C LEU A 269 -7.41 8.27 4.14
N THR A 270 -7.27 8.01 5.43
CA THR A 270 -6.15 8.48 6.23
C THR A 270 -4.97 7.53 6.10
N LYS A 271 -3.76 8.04 6.37
CA LYS A 271 -2.52 7.23 6.40
C LYS A 271 -2.64 5.97 7.27
N PRO A 272 -3.15 6.03 8.52
CA PRO A 272 -3.36 4.87 9.37
C PRO A 272 -4.24 3.79 8.72
N THR A 273 -5.32 4.17 8.04
CA THR A 273 -6.18 3.22 7.32
C THR A 273 -5.43 2.57 6.17
N ILE A 274 -4.68 3.33 5.37
CA ILE A 274 -3.91 2.79 4.24
C ILE A 274 -2.87 1.78 4.76
N GLN A 275 -2.15 2.13 5.82
CA GLN A 275 -1.14 1.28 6.45
C GLN A 275 -1.75 0.03 7.08
N ALA A 276 -2.93 0.14 7.71
CA ALA A 276 -3.64 -1.00 8.26
C ALA A 276 -4.02 -2.01 7.16
N PHE A 277 -4.59 -1.54 6.05
CA PHE A 277 -4.96 -2.44 4.95
C PHE A 277 -3.75 -3.02 4.21
N GLY A 278 -2.64 -2.28 4.12
CA GLY A 278 -1.36 -2.82 3.66
C GLY A 278 -0.89 -3.99 4.53
N ASN A 279 -0.78 -3.77 5.85
CA ASN A 279 -0.41 -4.80 6.82
C ASN A 279 -1.40 -5.99 6.84
N TYR A 280 -2.69 -5.71 6.70
CA TYR A 280 -3.71 -6.74 6.63
C TYR A 280 -3.56 -7.63 5.38
N SER A 281 -3.15 -7.05 4.24
CA SER A 281 -2.88 -7.82 3.02
C SER A 281 -1.67 -8.74 3.21
N VAL A 282 -0.60 -8.22 3.83
CA VAL A 282 0.57 -9.04 4.23
C VAL A 282 0.16 -10.21 5.13
N ALA A 283 -0.79 -9.98 6.04
CA ALA A 283 -1.27 -11.03 6.94
C ALA A 283 -1.98 -12.17 6.19
N ILE A 284 -2.73 -11.85 5.13
CA ILE A 284 -3.41 -12.86 4.32
C ILE A 284 -2.40 -13.57 3.42
N ASP A 285 -1.62 -12.81 2.67
CA ASP A 285 -0.84 -13.36 1.55
C ASP A 285 0.48 -13.98 2.02
N SER A 286 1.20 -13.34 2.94
CA SER A 286 2.48 -13.87 3.44
C SER A 286 2.33 -14.80 4.64
N LEU A 287 1.37 -14.54 5.54
CA LEU A 287 1.19 -15.34 6.75
C LEU A 287 0.09 -16.42 6.60
N GLY A 288 -0.59 -16.46 5.45
CA GLY A 288 -1.64 -17.44 5.16
C GLY A 288 -2.87 -17.32 6.06
N LEU A 289 -3.13 -16.14 6.64
CA LEU A 289 -4.30 -15.94 7.49
C LEU A 289 -5.57 -15.79 6.64
N PRO A 290 -6.72 -16.30 7.11
CA PRO A 290 -7.93 -16.28 6.30
C PRO A 290 -8.46 -14.85 6.13
N LYS A 291 -8.86 -14.52 4.90
CA LYS A 291 -9.48 -13.23 4.56
C LYS A 291 -10.86 -13.12 5.23
N HIS A 292 -11.05 -12.07 6.02
CA HIS A 292 -12.35 -11.71 6.57
C HIS A 292 -13.33 -11.20 5.49
N ASN A 293 -14.62 -11.27 5.79
CA ASN A 293 -15.68 -10.76 4.93
C ASN A 293 -15.69 -9.21 4.87
N LYS A 294 -16.39 -8.65 3.87
CA LYS A 294 -16.49 -7.19 3.66
C LYS A 294 -16.99 -6.44 4.89
N SER A 295 -17.95 -7.00 5.65
CA SER A 295 -18.49 -6.35 6.87
C SER A 295 -17.42 -6.20 7.96
N THR A 296 -16.54 -7.19 8.12
CA THR A 296 -15.43 -7.12 9.09
C THR A 296 -14.38 -6.09 8.65
N LEU A 297 -14.05 -6.08 7.36
CA LEU A 297 -13.13 -5.08 6.81
C LEU A 297 -13.71 -3.67 6.90
N PHE A 298 -15.01 -3.53 6.75
CA PHE A 298 -15.70 -2.26 7.02
C PHE A 298 -15.51 -1.82 8.47
N LEU A 299 -15.62 -2.72 9.46
CA LEU A 299 -15.36 -2.37 10.87
C LEU A 299 -13.91 -1.90 11.08
N LEU A 300 -12.93 -2.61 10.51
CA LEU A 300 -11.52 -2.21 10.58
C LEU A 300 -11.32 -0.82 9.96
N GLY A 301 -11.79 -0.61 8.73
CA GLY A 301 -11.66 0.66 8.03
C GLY A 301 -12.35 1.81 8.75
N ASN A 302 -13.51 1.58 9.36
CA ASN A 302 -14.16 2.59 10.19
C ASN A 302 -13.32 2.91 11.43
N ALA A 303 -12.85 1.90 12.16
CA ALA A 303 -12.08 2.12 13.37
C ALA A 303 -10.80 2.94 13.06
N THR A 304 -10.07 2.59 12.00
CA THR A 304 -8.84 3.30 11.61
C THR A 304 -9.10 4.72 11.11
N GLN A 305 -10.23 4.97 10.45
CA GLN A 305 -10.65 6.32 10.03
C GLN A 305 -11.14 7.18 11.21
N ILE A 306 -11.78 6.58 12.22
CA ILE A 306 -12.32 7.32 13.38
C ILE A 306 -11.21 7.76 14.32
N ASN A 307 -10.30 6.85 14.69
CA ASN A 307 -9.20 7.17 15.60
C ASN A 307 -8.00 6.25 15.34
N PRO A 308 -6.83 6.79 14.99
CA PRO A 308 -5.65 6.00 14.63
C PRO A 308 -5.10 5.12 15.77
N ALA A 309 -5.48 5.38 17.02
CA ALA A 309 -5.03 4.60 18.17
C ALA A 309 -5.37 3.09 18.06
N ILE A 310 -6.36 2.72 17.24
CA ILE A 310 -6.74 1.32 17.02
C ILE A 310 -5.62 0.49 16.35
N VAL A 311 -4.70 1.14 15.63
CA VAL A 311 -3.56 0.53 14.92
C VAL A 311 -2.25 1.22 15.27
N ASP A 312 -2.09 1.67 16.52
CA ASP A 312 -0.83 2.24 17.02
C ASP A 312 0.16 1.14 17.45
N PHE A 313 1.10 0.84 16.56
CA PHE A 313 2.20 -0.11 16.76
C PHE A 313 3.55 0.57 17.05
N GLU A 314 3.55 1.85 17.45
CA GLU A 314 4.81 2.53 17.76
C GLU A 314 5.57 1.79 18.87
N PRO A 315 6.88 1.57 18.71
CA PRO A 315 7.68 0.87 19.70
C PRO A 315 7.80 1.71 20.97
N VAL A 316 7.78 1.04 22.12
CA VAL A 316 8.13 1.62 23.39
C VAL A 316 9.65 1.52 23.58
N ILE A 317 10.29 2.65 23.89
CA ILE A 317 11.73 2.73 24.12
C ILE A 317 11.96 3.05 25.58
N VAL A 318 12.57 2.14 26.33
CA VAL A 318 12.96 2.34 27.74
C VAL A 318 14.46 2.27 27.89
N LYS A 319 15.00 3.02 28.86
CA LYS A 319 16.43 2.95 29.23
C LYS A 319 16.54 2.37 30.63
N ASP A 320 17.47 1.43 30.82
CA ASP A 320 17.80 0.97 32.17
C ASP A 320 18.64 2.01 32.93
N MET A 321 18.97 1.68 34.19
CA MET A 321 19.80 2.52 35.06
C MET A 321 21.22 2.76 34.54
N ASN A 322 21.70 1.95 33.59
CA ASN A 322 23.00 2.07 32.96
C ASN A 322 22.92 2.81 31.61
N GLY A 323 21.73 3.30 31.23
CA GLY A 323 21.48 3.98 29.95
C GLY A 323 21.33 3.03 28.75
N LYS A 324 21.33 1.71 28.96
CA LYS A 324 21.09 0.73 27.89
C LYS A 324 19.64 0.82 27.44
N THR A 325 19.44 0.89 26.13
CA THR A 325 18.12 1.04 25.52
C THR A 325 17.49 -0.32 25.23
N PHE A 326 16.24 -0.48 25.63
CA PHE A 326 15.39 -1.62 25.33
C PHE A 326 14.20 -1.15 24.48
N VAL A 327 13.91 -1.88 23.42
CA VAL A 327 12.83 -1.56 22.47
C VAL A 327 11.77 -2.66 22.56
N ILE A 328 10.61 -2.30 23.09
CA ILE A 328 9.44 -3.18 23.20
C ILE A 328 8.53 -2.85 22.02
N LYS A 329 8.31 -3.82 21.14
CA LYS A 329 7.54 -3.65 19.89
C LYS A 329 6.76 -4.91 19.54
N SER A 330 5.70 -4.77 18.75
CA SER A 330 5.05 -5.92 18.12
C SER A 330 6.06 -6.69 17.27
N LYS A 331 6.11 -8.01 17.43
CA LYS A 331 6.96 -8.90 16.61
C LYS A 331 6.38 -9.12 15.22
N ASN A 332 5.08 -8.90 15.03
CA ASN A 332 4.39 -9.15 13.76
C ASN A 332 3.17 -8.22 13.62
N ILE A 333 3.39 -7.03 13.04
CA ILE A 333 2.34 -6.01 12.90
C ILE A 333 1.22 -6.51 11.97
N ALA A 334 1.56 -7.20 10.88
CA ALA A 334 0.58 -7.75 9.95
C ALA A 334 -0.41 -8.69 10.67
N ARG A 335 0.10 -9.64 11.47
CA ARG A 335 -0.74 -10.51 12.30
C ARG A 335 -1.58 -9.71 13.28
N ASP A 336 -1.01 -8.74 13.97
CA ASP A 336 -1.74 -7.99 15.01
C ASP A 336 -2.86 -7.12 14.40
N VAL A 337 -2.67 -6.55 13.20
CA VAL A 337 -3.74 -5.89 12.43
C VAL A 337 -4.85 -6.89 12.06
N TRP A 338 -4.49 -8.09 11.61
CA TRP A 338 -5.46 -9.14 11.35
C TRP A 338 -6.24 -9.54 12.62
N MET A 339 -5.55 -9.63 13.77
CA MET A 339 -6.18 -9.90 15.06
C MET A 339 -7.08 -8.75 15.54
N ILE A 340 -6.76 -7.48 15.25
CA ILE A 340 -7.66 -6.35 15.48
C ILE A 340 -8.95 -6.53 14.66
N ALA A 341 -8.84 -6.90 13.38
CA ALA A 341 -10.01 -7.15 12.53
C ALA A 341 -10.88 -8.30 13.08
N GLU A 342 -10.25 -9.41 13.48
CA GLU A 342 -10.93 -10.56 14.06
C GLU A 342 -11.59 -10.23 15.42
N HIS A 343 -10.93 -9.41 16.25
CA HIS A 343 -11.48 -8.96 17.52
C HIS A 343 -12.67 -8.03 17.28
N LEU A 344 -12.58 -7.07 16.35
CA LEU A 344 -13.69 -6.19 15.96
C LEU A 344 -14.88 -7.00 15.42
N ARG A 345 -14.63 -8.06 14.64
CA ARG A 345 -15.69 -8.98 14.19
C ARG A 345 -16.46 -9.60 15.35
N ARG A 346 -15.76 -9.97 16.42
CA ARG A 346 -16.32 -10.61 17.62
C ARG A 346 -16.93 -9.61 18.60
N THR A 347 -16.49 -8.35 18.56
CA THR A 347 -16.95 -7.26 19.44
C THR A 347 -17.25 -6.00 18.63
N PRO A 348 -18.22 -6.03 17.70
CA PRO A 348 -18.46 -4.93 16.75
C PRO A 348 -18.89 -3.63 17.42
N TYR A 349 -19.50 -3.72 18.60
CA TYR A 349 -19.93 -2.56 19.39
C TYR A 349 -18.77 -1.64 19.77
N VAL A 350 -17.52 -2.14 19.82
CA VAL A 350 -16.33 -1.36 20.17
C VAL A 350 -16.14 -0.17 19.22
N VAL A 351 -16.56 -0.29 17.96
CA VAL A 351 -16.40 0.78 16.96
C VAL A 351 -17.13 2.09 17.33
N ASN A 352 -18.09 2.02 18.27
CA ASN A 352 -18.82 3.17 18.78
C ASN A 352 -18.13 3.88 19.94
N TYR A 353 -17.00 3.35 20.44
CA TYR A 353 -16.30 3.84 21.63
C TYR A 353 -14.82 4.11 21.31
N PRO A 354 -14.52 5.10 20.45
CA PRO A 354 -13.15 5.39 20.01
C PRO A 354 -12.19 5.77 21.14
N GLU A 355 -12.70 6.17 22.29
CA GLU A 355 -11.92 6.39 23.51
C GLU A 355 -11.30 5.10 24.07
N MET A 356 -11.75 3.91 23.64
CA MET A 356 -11.18 2.61 24.04
C MET A 356 -10.08 2.10 23.10
N TYR A 357 -9.89 2.73 21.93
CA TYR A 357 -9.05 2.15 20.87
C TYR A 357 -7.58 1.99 21.28
N GLU A 358 -7.05 2.89 22.10
CA GLU A 358 -5.69 2.78 22.65
C GLU A 358 -5.53 1.48 23.46
N ALA A 359 -6.44 1.24 24.41
CA ALA A 359 -6.44 0.02 25.21
C ALA A 359 -6.73 -1.23 24.39
N PHE A 360 -7.63 -1.15 23.40
CA PHE A 360 -7.98 -2.26 22.52
C PHE A 360 -6.79 -2.72 21.68
N SER A 361 -6.08 -1.78 21.05
CA SER A 361 -4.88 -2.07 20.25
C SER A 361 -3.78 -2.69 21.11
N ILE A 362 -3.53 -2.13 22.30
CA ILE A 362 -2.50 -2.63 23.21
C ILE A 362 -2.86 -4.02 23.75
N LYS A 363 -4.14 -4.28 24.04
CA LYS A 363 -4.60 -5.61 24.41
C LYS A 363 -4.27 -6.65 23.34
N VAL A 364 -4.55 -6.35 22.06
CA VAL A 364 -4.23 -7.27 20.97
C VAL A 364 -2.73 -7.51 20.91
N GLN A 365 -1.91 -6.46 20.94
CA GLN A 365 -0.44 -6.58 20.94
C GLN A 365 0.07 -7.44 22.10
N GLN A 366 -0.43 -7.19 23.32
CA GLN A 366 0.00 -7.93 24.51
C GLN A 366 -0.45 -9.39 24.46
N ASN A 367 -1.73 -9.67 24.17
CA ASN A 367 -2.22 -11.04 24.12
C ASN A 367 -1.60 -11.83 22.97
N ALA A 368 -1.34 -11.19 21.83
CA ALA A 368 -0.61 -11.82 20.73
C ALA A 368 0.81 -12.18 21.17
N PHE A 369 1.48 -11.31 21.93
CA PHE A 369 2.78 -11.64 22.50
C PHE A 369 2.69 -12.83 23.47
N ASP A 370 1.83 -12.74 24.49
CA ASP A 370 1.71 -13.74 25.55
C ASP A 370 1.38 -15.14 25.01
N ILE A 371 0.50 -15.22 24.01
CA ILE A 371 -0.02 -16.48 23.47
C ILE A 371 0.84 -17.03 22.33
N LEU A 372 1.38 -16.16 21.46
CA LEU A 372 1.94 -16.56 20.16
C LEU A 372 3.45 -16.31 20.04
N ASP A 373 4.00 -15.40 20.85
CA ASP A 373 5.40 -14.96 20.71
C ASP A 373 6.26 -15.20 21.96
N ASN A 374 5.63 -15.50 23.10
CA ASN A 374 6.32 -15.70 24.37
C ASN A 374 7.15 -16.99 24.31
N PRO A 375 8.49 -16.90 24.40
CA PRO A 375 9.35 -18.08 24.37
C PRO A 375 9.01 -19.12 25.45
N GLU A 376 8.58 -18.67 26.63
CA GLU A 376 8.25 -19.58 27.74
C GLU A 376 7.07 -20.51 27.40
N MET A 377 6.07 -20.00 26.68
CA MET A 377 4.92 -20.82 26.23
C MET A 377 5.36 -21.86 25.20
N HIS A 378 6.31 -21.51 24.33
CA HIS A 378 6.87 -22.44 23.35
C HIS A 378 7.74 -23.51 24.02
N GLU A 379 8.49 -23.17 25.07
CA GLU A 379 9.26 -24.13 25.87
C GLU A 379 8.36 -25.13 26.60
N LEU A 380 7.12 -24.76 26.91
CA LEU A 380 6.09 -25.64 27.46
C LEU A 380 5.39 -26.51 26.39
N GLY A 381 5.75 -26.38 25.10
CA GLY A 381 5.19 -27.15 24.00
C GLY A 381 3.82 -26.67 23.51
N GLU A 382 3.34 -25.50 23.97
CA GLU A 382 2.11 -24.89 23.50
C GLU A 382 2.38 -24.03 22.26
N HIS A 383 1.79 -24.41 21.12
CA HIS A 383 1.92 -23.69 19.86
C HIS A 383 0.53 -23.31 19.34
N TYR A 384 0.03 -22.16 19.77
CA TYR A 384 -1.22 -21.62 19.24
C TYR A 384 -1.00 -20.85 17.94
N LYS A 385 -2.02 -20.85 17.09
CA LYS A 385 -2.13 -20.00 15.91
C LYS A 385 -3.13 -18.87 16.16
N PRO A 386 -2.96 -17.71 15.51
CA PRO A 386 -3.93 -16.61 15.61
C PRO A 386 -5.34 -17.00 15.15
N THR A 387 -5.48 -18.10 14.39
CA THR A 387 -6.76 -18.63 13.90
C THR A 387 -7.41 -19.64 14.84
N ASP A 388 -6.73 -20.08 15.88
CA ASP A 388 -7.24 -21.13 16.75
C ASP A 388 -8.47 -20.65 17.53
N LYS A 389 -9.58 -21.38 17.41
CA LYS A 389 -10.83 -21.00 18.07
C LYS A 389 -10.68 -20.90 19.58
N ILE A 390 -9.85 -21.76 20.17
CA ILE A 390 -9.66 -21.85 21.63
C ILE A 390 -9.14 -20.54 22.22
N ILE A 391 -8.13 -19.90 21.60
CA ILE A 391 -7.57 -18.65 22.11
C ILE A 391 -8.60 -17.51 22.09
N TRP A 392 -9.46 -17.48 21.06
CA TRP A 392 -10.51 -16.47 20.95
C TRP A 392 -11.66 -16.73 21.93
N GLU A 393 -12.15 -17.97 21.99
CA GLU A 393 -13.38 -18.32 22.71
C GLU A 393 -13.15 -18.53 24.21
N LYS A 394 -11.93 -18.89 24.63
CA LYS A 394 -11.61 -19.19 26.03
C LYS A 394 -10.74 -18.14 26.70
N VAL A 395 -9.98 -17.34 25.93
CA VAL A 395 -9.00 -16.40 26.50
C VAL A 395 -9.32 -14.97 26.10
N ILE A 396 -9.11 -14.59 24.83
CA ILE A 396 -9.10 -13.20 24.37
C ILE A 396 -10.46 -12.53 24.58
N ILE A 397 -11.56 -13.15 24.09
CA ILE A 397 -12.91 -12.57 24.20
C ILE A 397 -13.47 -12.65 25.62
N PRO A 398 -13.33 -13.77 26.37
CA PRO A 398 -13.71 -13.79 27.78
C PRO A 398 -13.00 -12.73 28.63
N GLN A 399 -11.69 -12.54 28.47
CA GLN A 399 -10.96 -11.47 29.16
C GLN A 399 -11.52 -10.10 28.79
N TRP A 400 -11.74 -9.82 27.50
CA TRP A 400 -12.36 -8.56 27.07
C TRP A 400 -13.74 -8.35 27.69
N LYS A 401 -14.63 -9.36 27.63
CA LYS A 401 -15.99 -9.29 28.20
C LYS A 401 -15.96 -9.08 29.71
N TYR A 402 -15.03 -9.71 30.41
CA TYR A 402 -14.85 -9.54 31.85
C TYR A 402 -14.64 -8.06 32.18
N TYR A 403 -13.66 -7.41 31.53
CA TYR A 403 -13.41 -6.00 31.80
C TYR A 403 -14.49 -5.08 31.23
N TRP A 404 -14.96 -5.34 30.00
CA TRP A 404 -16.03 -4.58 29.34
C TRP A 404 -17.27 -4.45 30.21
N ASN A 405 -17.73 -5.53 30.85
CA ASN A 405 -18.92 -5.51 31.71
C ASN A 405 -18.78 -4.64 32.97
N SER A 406 -17.57 -4.12 33.26
CA SER A 406 -17.30 -3.20 34.36
C SER A 406 -17.22 -1.74 33.91
N THR A 407 -17.35 -1.45 32.62
CA THR A 407 -17.22 -0.09 32.10
C THR A 407 -18.53 0.68 32.17
N PRO A 408 -18.49 2.02 32.24
CA PRO A 408 -19.66 2.86 32.08
C PRO A 408 -20.39 2.64 30.75
N GLN A 409 -19.64 2.38 29.66
CA GLN A 409 -20.20 2.15 28.32
C GLN A 409 -21.06 0.88 28.24
N ALA A 410 -20.74 -0.13 29.05
CA ALA A 410 -21.59 -1.31 29.21
C ALA A 410 -22.74 -1.10 30.21
N GLY A 411 -22.84 0.07 30.86
CA GLY A 411 -23.76 0.29 31.98
C GLY A 411 -23.31 -0.34 33.29
N ASN A 412 -22.01 -0.70 33.41
CA ASN A 412 -21.42 -1.38 34.56
C ASN A 412 -22.23 -2.60 35.04
N LEU A 413 -22.58 -3.51 34.11
CA LEU A 413 -23.36 -4.72 34.37
C LEU A 413 -22.80 -5.57 35.53
N SER A 414 -21.49 -5.59 35.70
CA SER A 414 -20.81 -6.37 36.74
C SER A 414 -20.78 -5.71 38.12
N LYS A 415 -21.09 -4.41 38.21
CA LYS A 415 -20.97 -3.58 39.43
C LYS A 415 -19.55 -3.52 40.04
N ARG A 416 -18.52 -3.94 39.30
CA ARG A 416 -17.13 -3.85 39.75
C ARG A 416 -16.64 -2.41 39.64
N ILE A 417 -15.75 -2.03 40.56
CA ILE A 417 -15.08 -0.73 40.50
C ILE A 417 -13.95 -0.82 39.47
N CYS A 418 -13.98 0.05 38.47
CA CYS A 418 -12.90 0.17 37.49
C CYS A 418 -11.96 1.29 37.92
N VAL A 419 -10.94 0.95 38.74
CA VAL A 419 -9.95 1.93 39.23
C VAL A 419 -9.04 2.39 38.09
N PHE A 420 -8.65 1.45 37.21
CA PHE A 420 -7.84 1.78 36.04
C PHE A 420 -8.72 2.17 34.85
N PRO A 421 -8.70 3.44 34.36
CA PRO A 421 -9.65 3.94 33.37
C PRO A 421 -9.25 3.55 31.94
N TRP A 422 -8.89 2.27 31.72
CA TRP A 422 -8.51 1.75 30.40
C TRP A 422 -9.60 1.95 29.33
N TYR A 423 -10.85 2.08 29.77
CA TYR A 423 -12.03 2.27 28.91
C TYR A 423 -12.20 3.72 28.41
N ASN A 424 -11.31 4.64 28.79
CA ASN A 424 -11.37 6.04 28.35
C ASN A 424 -9.96 6.64 28.24
N SER A 425 -9.46 6.75 27.00
CA SER A 425 -8.13 7.30 26.71
C SER A 425 -7.91 8.74 27.18
N THR A 426 -8.96 9.55 27.31
CA THR A 426 -8.84 10.92 27.86
C THR A 426 -8.53 10.88 29.34
N LEU A 427 -9.32 10.15 30.13
CA LEU A 427 -9.06 9.94 31.56
C LEU A 427 -7.69 9.26 31.79
N LEU A 428 -7.34 8.33 30.92
CA LEU A 428 -6.05 7.65 31.02
C LEU A 428 -4.86 8.58 30.73
N LYS A 429 -5.01 9.56 29.83
CA LYS A 429 -3.99 10.61 29.57
C LYS A 429 -3.92 11.65 30.69
N GLU A 430 -5.03 11.94 31.35
CA GLU A 430 -5.04 12.80 32.54
C GLU A 430 -4.26 12.13 33.68
N TRP A 431 -4.42 10.81 33.85
CA TRP A 431 -3.74 10.07 34.91
C TRP A 431 -2.28 9.73 34.59
N ILE A 432 -2.00 9.33 33.35
CA ILE A 432 -0.66 8.98 32.85
C ILE A 432 -0.42 9.73 31.54
N SER A 433 0.04 10.98 31.64
CA SER A 433 0.23 11.86 30.46
C SER A 433 1.27 11.31 29.49
N ASN A 434 2.33 10.69 30.01
CA ASN A 434 3.38 10.11 29.19
C ASN A 434 2.85 8.91 28.39
N LYS A 435 2.99 8.95 27.06
CA LYS A 435 2.51 7.90 26.14
C LYS A 435 3.21 6.55 26.39
N THR A 436 4.51 6.56 26.64
CA THR A 436 5.31 5.34 26.90
C THR A 436 4.82 4.65 28.16
N ASP A 437 4.70 5.37 29.27
CA ASP A 437 4.26 4.77 30.53
C ASP A 437 2.84 4.26 30.47
N ARG A 438 1.97 5.01 29.79
CA ARG A 438 0.58 4.61 29.61
C ARG A 438 0.48 3.34 28.78
N LYS A 439 1.29 3.21 27.72
CA LYS A 439 1.38 1.97 26.93
C LYS A 439 1.90 0.80 27.77
N ILE A 440 2.95 1.01 28.58
CA ILE A 440 3.47 -0.01 29.51
C ILE A 440 2.40 -0.42 30.53
N ALA A 441 1.71 0.54 31.15
CA ALA A 441 0.65 0.26 32.12
C ALA A 441 -0.50 -0.55 31.50
N LEU A 442 -0.89 -0.23 30.26
CA LEU A 442 -1.88 -1.00 29.52
C LEU A 442 -1.38 -2.40 29.16
N MET A 443 -0.11 -2.55 28.80
CA MET A 443 0.49 -3.87 28.55
C MET A 443 0.41 -4.74 29.81
N TYR A 444 0.84 -4.25 30.97
CA TYR A 444 0.69 -4.98 32.24
C TYR A 444 -0.78 -5.26 32.61
N PHE A 445 -1.68 -4.33 32.32
CA PHE A 445 -3.11 -4.53 32.60
C PHE A 445 -3.71 -5.68 31.77
N TRP A 446 -3.25 -5.85 30.53
CA TRP A 446 -3.76 -6.87 29.60
C TRP A 446 -2.97 -8.17 29.60
N GLU A 447 -1.83 -8.21 30.29
CA GLU A 447 -0.97 -9.37 30.43
C GLU A 447 -1.77 -10.61 30.86
N LEU A 448 -1.59 -11.69 30.11
CA LEU A 448 -2.07 -12.99 30.48
C LEU A 448 -1.00 -13.66 31.33
N LEU A 449 -1.31 -13.89 32.60
CA LEU A 449 -0.38 -14.63 33.46
C LEU A 449 -0.13 -16.01 32.84
N PRO A 450 1.15 -16.41 32.63
CA PRO A 450 1.48 -17.71 32.05
C PRO A 450 0.97 -18.85 32.92
N ARG A 451 0.74 -18.60 34.21
CA ARG A 451 0.01 -19.46 35.15
C ARG A 451 -0.80 -18.63 36.12
N VAL A 452 -2.03 -19.05 36.37
CA VAL A 452 -2.79 -18.63 37.55
C VAL A 452 -2.64 -19.77 38.54
N ALA A 453 -1.81 -19.61 39.58
CA ALA A 453 -1.50 -20.66 40.55
C ALA A 453 -2.77 -21.36 41.12
N ASP A 454 -3.84 -20.59 41.34
CA ASP A 454 -5.13 -21.10 41.84
C ASP A 454 -5.85 -22.01 40.83
N LEU A 455 -5.63 -21.85 39.52
CA LEU A 455 -6.26 -22.67 38.49
C LEU A 455 -5.55 -24.01 38.32
N ASP A 456 -4.22 -24.02 38.46
CA ASP A 456 -3.42 -25.25 38.49
C ASP A 456 -3.76 -26.07 39.74
N GLU A 457 -3.91 -25.42 40.90
CA GLU A 457 -4.36 -26.08 42.13
C GLU A 457 -5.78 -26.67 41.99
N TRP A 458 -6.69 -25.95 41.30
CA TRP A 458 -8.04 -26.46 40.99
C TRP A 458 -8.04 -27.65 40.03
N LEU A 459 -7.23 -27.63 38.96
CA LEU A 459 -7.09 -28.76 38.03
C LEU A 459 -6.47 -29.99 38.72
N THR A 460 -5.53 -29.76 39.63
CA THR A 460 -4.89 -30.81 40.42
C THR A 460 -5.88 -31.43 41.41
N HIS A 461 -6.68 -30.62 42.10
CA HIS A 461 -7.74 -31.12 42.99
C HIS A 461 -8.86 -31.86 42.25
N LYS A 462 -9.21 -31.43 41.04
CA LYS A 462 -10.25 -32.09 40.24
C LYS A 462 -9.80 -33.45 39.68
N LYS A 463 -8.51 -33.61 39.37
CA LYS A 463 -7.94 -34.93 39.02
C LYS A 463 -7.94 -35.88 40.21
N ASN A 464 -7.66 -35.37 41.41
CA ASN A 464 -7.58 -36.17 42.63
C ASN A 464 -8.96 -36.51 43.25
N SER A 465 -10.04 -35.84 42.82
CA SER A 465 -11.41 -36.15 43.27
C SER A 465 -12.18 -37.07 42.33
N LEU A 466 -11.58 -37.43 41.19
CA LEU A 466 -12.11 -38.39 40.20
C LEU A 466 -11.30 -39.71 40.17
N SER A 467 -10.25 -39.81 40.97
CA SER A 467 -9.55 -41.03 41.39
C SER A 467 -10.04 -41.46 42.76
#